data_AF-F9DHP4-F1
#
_entry.id   AF-F9DHP4-F1
#
_cell.length_a   1.000
_cell.length_b   1.000
_cell.length_c   1.000
_cell.angle_alpha   90.00
_cell.angle_beta   90.00
_cell.angle_gamma   90.00
#
_symmetry.space_group_name_H-M   'P 1'
#
loop_
_entity.id
_entity.type
_entity.pdbx_description
1 polymer ?
#
loop_
_entity_poly.entity_id
_entity_poly.type
_entity_poly.pdbx_seq_one_letter_code
_entity_poly.pdbx_strand_id
1 'polypeptide(L)'
;MDPEELIEKLDWLFKSPLSSNRYNTQEFKEEQFRFFENYVHFLQDNGFTTRILLKKGEKATEESQIKVGDLTPEGLKFYAFGVRKWREKYDRAKDKIRAINDFAFIEKKLKQFREQETK
;
A
#
# COMPACT_ATOMS: atom_id res chain seq x y z
N MET A 1 17.38 -9.19 6.02
CA MET A 1 16.04 -8.75 6.45
C MET A 1 15.24 -10.01 6.69
N ASP A 2 14.57 -10.12 7.84
CA ASP A 2 13.84 -11.34 8.20
C ASP A 2 12.59 -11.43 7.32
N PRO A 3 12.36 -12.54 6.57
CA PRO A 3 11.18 -12.66 5.72
C PRO A 3 9.85 -12.59 6.50
N GLU A 4 9.86 -12.89 7.79
CA GLU A 4 8.67 -12.81 8.65
C GLU A 4 8.42 -11.41 9.23
N GLU A 5 9.35 -10.48 9.03
CA GLU A 5 9.21 -9.08 9.45
C GLU A 5 8.02 -8.42 8.76
N LEU A 6 7.17 -7.75 9.55
CA LEU A 6 6.00 -7.04 9.04
C LEU A 6 6.40 -5.66 8.51
N ILE A 7 6.11 -5.42 7.23
CA ILE A 7 6.26 -4.10 6.60
C ILE A 7 5.07 -3.22 6.95
N GLU A 8 3.87 -3.79 6.86
CA GLU A 8 2.62 -3.09 7.09
C GLU A 8 1.58 -4.06 7.65
N LYS A 9 0.78 -3.57 8.60
CA LYS A 9 -0.41 -4.24 9.11
C LYS A 9 -1.48 -3.20 9.36
N LEU A 10 -2.67 -3.39 8.77
CA LEU A 10 -3.74 -2.38 8.86
C LEU A 10 -4.21 -2.14 10.29
N ASP A 11 -4.22 -3.18 11.13
CA ASP A 11 -4.49 -3.08 12.57
C ASP A 11 -3.65 -1.99 13.29
N TRP A 12 -2.40 -1.77 12.88
CA TRP A 12 -1.52 -0.75 13.48
C TRP A 12 -2.01 0.68 13.20
N LEU A 13 -2.65 0.90 12.05
CA LEU A 13 -3.21 2.21 11.68
C LEU A 13 -4.43 2.54 12.55
N PHE A 14 -5.22 1.53 12.93
CA PHE A 14 -6.46 1.72 13.68
C PHE A 14 -6.24 1.76 15.20
N LYS A 15 -5.18 1.11 15.71
CA LYS A 15 -4.88 1.06 17.15
C LYS A 15 -3.97 2.20 17.64
N SER A 16 -3.57 3.13 16.76
CA SER A 16 -2.68 4.22 17.15
C SER A 16 -3.35 5.16 18.15
N PRO A 17 -2.78 5.36 19.37
CA PRO A 17 -3.36 6.24 20.40
C PRO A 17 -3.25 7.73 20.05
N LEU A 18 -2.45 8.08 19.03
CA LEU A 18 -2.31 9.45 18.49
C LEU A 18 -3.35 9.75 17.41
N SER A 19 -4.23 8.80 17.13
CA SER A 19 -5.19 8.91 16.06
C SER A 19 -6.32 9.85 16.49
N SER A 20 -6.40 11.02 15.82
CA SER A 20 -7.54 11.94 15.89
C SER A 20 -8.87 11.17 15.80
N ASN A 21 -9.97 11.74 16.31
CA ASN A 21 -11.30 11.12 16.30
C ASN A 21 -11.73 10.57 14.91
N ARG A 22 -11.14 11.13 13.83
CA ARG A 22 -11.30 10.66 12.44
C ARG A 22 -10.81 9.23 12.20
N TYR A 23 -9.74 8.78 12.84
CA TYR A 23 -9.10 7.50 12.52
C TYR A 23 -9.85 6.29 13.11
N ASN A 24 -10.84 6.54 13.98
CA ASN A 24 -11.74 5.53 14.53
C ASN A 24 -13.08 5.44 13.77
N THR A 25 -13.25 6.20 12.68
CA THR A 25 -14.51 6.14 11.90
C THR A 25 -14.50 4.97 10.92
N GLN A 26 -15.70 4.43 10.67
CA GLN A 26 -15.90 3.40 9.66
C GLN A 26 -15.44 3.87 8.26
N GLU A 27 -15.68 5.14 7.93
CA GLU A 27 -15.24 5.76 6.68
C GLU A 27 -13.72 5.69 6.53
N PHE A 28 -12.95 6.04 7.57
CA PHE A 28 -11.50 5.96 7.52
C PHE A 28 -11.02 4.52 7.34
N LYS A 29 -11.63 3.55 8.05
CA LYS A 29 -11.30 2.13 7.88
C LYS A 29 -11.52 1.67 6.44
N GLU A 30 -12.66 2.01 5.86
CA GLU A 30 -12.99 1.68 4.46
C GLU A 30 -12.02 2.34 3.47
N GLU A 31 -11.60 3.58 3.73
CA GLU A 31 -10.54 4.24 2.96
C GLU A 31 -9.23 3.46 3.03
N GLN A 32 -8.82 2.99 4.22
CA GLN A 32 -7.57 2.22 4.37
C GLN A 32 -7.65 0.86 3.70
N PHE A 33 -8.78 0.15 3.83
CA PHE A 33 -9.00 -1.13 3.16
C PHE A 33 -8.93 -0.97 1.64
N ARG A 34 -9.64 0.02 1.08
CA ARG A 34 -9.59 0.30 -0.37
C ARG A 34 -8.18 0.67 -0.83
N PHE A 35 -7.46 1.44 -0.02
CA PHE A 35 -6.11 1.82 -0.38
C PHE A 35 -5.15 0.63 -0.38
N PHE A 36 -5.24 -0.21 0.65
CA PHE A 36 -4.53 -1.48 0.72
C PHE A 36 -4.82 -2.38 -0.48
N GLU A 37 -6.11 -2.59 -0.79
CA GLU A 37 -6.55 -3.33 -1.98
C GLU A 37 -5.90 -2.80 -3.26
N ASN A 38 -5.95 -1.47 -3.46
CA ASN A 38 -5.43 -0.83 -4.66
C ASN A 38 -3.93 -1.05 -4.85
N TYR A 39 -3.12 -0.77 -3.83
CA TYR A 39 -1.67 -0.89 -4.01
C TYR A 39 -1.20 -2.35 -3.94
N VAL A 40 -1.86 -3.24 -3.20
CA VAL A 40 -1.53 -4.67 -3.20
C VAL A 40 -1.78 -5.28 -4.56
N HIS A 41 -2.94 -5.01 -5.17
CA HIS A 41 -3.19 -5.45 -6.54
C HIS A 41 -2.18 -4.84 -7.51
N PHE A 42 -1.84 -3.55 -7.36
CA PHE A 42 -0.80 -2.93 -8.18
C PHE A 42 0.55 -3.64 -8.07
N LEU A 43 0.98 -4.02 -6.85
CA LEU A 43 2.22 -4.75 -6.63
C LEU A 43 2.17 -6.15 -7.28
N GLN A 44 1.08 -6.88 -7.07
CA GLN A 44 0.87 -8.22 -7.64
C GLN A 44 0.89 -8.19 -9.17
N ASP A 45 0.12 -7.27 -9.77
CA ASP A 45 -0.03 -7.14 -11.23
C ASP A 45 1.29 -6.76 -11.93
N ASN A 46 2.24 -6.20 -11.18
CA ASN A 46 3.56 -5.81 -11.68
C ASN A 46 4.69 -6.77 -11.29
N GLY A 47 4.37 -7.94 -10.71
CA GLY A 47 5.36 -8.95 -10.34
C GLY A 47 6.24 -8.57 -9.14
N PHE A 48 5.76 -7.65 -8.28
CA PHE A 48 6.47 -7.21 -7.08
C PHE A 48 6.20 -8.06 -5.84
N THR A 49 5.33 -9.06 -5.94
CA THR A 49 5.01 -9.98 -4.86
C THR A 49 5.51 -11.39 -5.18
N THR A 50 5.88 -12.14 -4.13
CA THR A 50 6.33 -13.54 -4.25
C THR A 50 5.16 -14.52 -4.28
N ARG A 51 3.99 -14.09 -3.81
CA ARG A 51 2.74 -14.84 -3.79
C ARG A 51 1.54 -13.91 -4.01
N ILE A 52 0.34 -14.49 -4.10
CA ILE A 52 -0.92 -13.75 -4.07
C ILE A 52 -1.23 -13.41 -2.61
N LEU A 53 -1.26 -12.11 -2.29
CA LEU A 53 -1.60 -11.56 -0.98
C LEU A 53 -3.09 -11.28 -0.86
N LEU A 54 -3.73 -10.89 -1.96
CA LEU A 54 -5.14 -10.63 -2.04
C LEU A 54 -5.69 -11.13 -3.37
N LYS A 55 -6.69 -12.03 -3.33
CA LYS A 55 -7.34 -12.54 -4.54
C LYS A 55 -8.22 -11.48 -5.18
N LYS A 56 -8.49 -11.62 -6.47
CA LYS A 56 -9.39 -10.72 -7.19
C LYS A 56 -10.78 -10.73 -6.54
N GLY A 57 -11.25 -9.56 -6.10
CA GLY A 57 -12.55 -9.39 -5.45
C GLY A 57 -12.57 -9.71 -3.95
N GLU A 58 -11.45 -10.17 -3.39
CA GLU A 58 -11.27 -10.30 -1.95
C GLU A 58 -11.11 -8.91 -1.32
N LYS A 59 -11.66 -8.74 -0.12
CA LYS A 59 -11.62 -7.48 0.61
C LYS A 59 -10.56 -7.50 1.68
N ALA A 60 -9.86 -6.36 1.83
CA ALA A 60 -8.92 -6.20 2.93
C ALA A 60 -9.69 -6.14 4.27
N THR A 61 -9.04 -6.63 5.32
CA THR A 61 -9.56 -6.64 6.68
C THR A 61 -8.52 -6.01 7.62
N GLU A 62 -8.88 -5.83 8.89
CA GLU A 62 -7.94 -5.31 9.90
C GLU A 62 -6.70 -6.21 10.05
N GLU A 63 -6.83 -7.51 9.75
CA GLU A 63 -5.75 -8.48 9.80
C GLU A 63 -4.88 -8.50 8.55
N SER A 64 -5.27 -7.76 7.50
CA SER A 64 -4.47 -7.64 6.28
C SER A 64 -3.10 -7.02 6.57
N GLN A 65 -2.07 -7.68 6.06
CA GLN A 65 -0.68 -7.34 6.33
C GLN A 65 0.22 -7.72 5.16
N ILE A 66 1.41 -7.13 5.12
CA ILE A 66 2.47 -7.44 4.17
C ILE A 66 3.74 -7.70 4.96
N LYS A 67 4.36 -8.85 4.72
CA LYS A 67 5.67 -9.21 5.26
C LYS A 67 6.79 -8.89 4.27
N VAL A 68 8.02 -8.89 4.75
CA VAL A 68 9.20 -8.77 3.88
C VAL A 68 9.26 -9.89 2.85
N GLY A 69 8.98 -11.14 3.25
CA GLY A 69 8.97 -12.29 2.34
C GLY A 69 7.82 -12.30 1.33
N ASP A 70 6.81 -11.45 1.51
CA ASP A 70 5.69 -11.30 0.57
C ASP A 70 6.06 -10.49 -0.68
N LEU A 71 7.14 -9.72 -0.62
CA LEU A 71 7.63 -8.87 -1.69
C LEU A 71 8.90 -9.44 -2.32
N THR A 72 9.05 -9.26 -3.63
CA THR A 72 10.34 -9.53 -4.30
C THR A 72 11.38 -8.47 -3.89
N PRO A 73 12.68 -8.68 -4.12
CA PRO A 73 13.69 -7.64 -3.87
C PRO A 73 13.36 -6.32 -4.59
N GLU A 74 12.91 -6.38 -5.84
CA GLU A 74 12.44 -5.23 -6.62
C GLU A 74 11.15 -4.66 -6.03
N GLY A 75 10.24 -5.51 -5.55
CA GLY A 75 9.01 -5.11 -4.89
C GLY A 75 9.25 -4.34 -3.59
N LEU A 76 10.24 -4.74 -2.78
CA LEU A 76 10.66 -4.00 -1.58
C LEU A 76 11.17 -2.60 -1.94
N LYS A 77 12.04 -2.50 -2.95
CA LYS A 77 12.55 -1.22 -3.44
C LYS A 77 11.41 -0.33 -3.95
N PHE A 78 10.51 -0.89 -4.76
CA PHE A 78 9.39 -0.14 -5.31
C PHE A 78 8.37 0.26 -4.24
N TYR A 79 8.10 -0.60 -3.26
CA TYR A 79 7.22 -0.26 -2.14
C TYR A 79 7.74 0.98 -1.40
N ALA A 80 9.05 1.03 -1.11
CA ALA A 80 9.68 2.19 -0.49
C ALA A 80 9.66 3.45 -1.39
N PHE A 81 9.87 3.29 -2.70
CA PHE A 81 9.95 4.39 -3.67
C PHE A 81 8.58 4.97 -4.07
N GLY A 82 7.62 4.10 -4.35
CA GLY A 82 6.32 4.40 -4.94
C GLY A 82 5.18 4.37 -3.93
N VAL A 83 4.96 3.21 -3.31
CA VAL A 83 3.78 2.98 -2.43
C VAL A 83 3.82 3.91 -1.21
N ARG A 84 4.95 4.04 -0.52
CA ARG A 84 5.09 5.00 0.60
C ARG A 84 4.86 6.45 0.17
N LYS A 85 5.25 6.83 -1.05
CA LYS A 85 4.97 8.18 -1.58
C LYS A 85 3.52 8.39 -1.94
N TRP A 86 2.83 7.34 -2.39
CA TRP A 86 1.39 7.38 -2.59
C TRP A 86 0.66 7.54 -1.25
N ARG A 87 1.12 6.84 -0.21
CA ARG A 87 0.63 6.98 1.18
C ARG A 87 0.75 8.41 1.69
N GLU A 88 1.94 9.00 1.60
CA GLU A 88 2.19 10.40 1.97
C GLU A 88 1.26 11.37 1.22
N LYS A 89 1.02 11.11 -0.08
CA LYS A 89 0.12 11.92 -0.91
C LYS A 89 -1.33 11.79 -0.45
N TYR A 90 -1.79 10.57 -0.16
CA TYR A 90 -3.11 10.33 0.41
C TYR A 90 -3.26 11.08 1.75
N ASP A 91 -2.28 11.00 2.65
CA ASP A 91 -2.36 11.61 3.98
C ASP A 91 -2.50 13.14 3.90
N ARG A 92 -1.85 13.78 2.91
CA ARG A 92 -1.91 15.23 2.67
C ARG A 92 -3.12 15.69 1.84
N ALA A 93 -3.77 14.79 1.11
CA ALA A 93 -4.88 15.14 0.24
C ALA A 93 -6.11 15.63 1.03
N LYS A 94 -6.79 16.65 0.51
CA LYS A 94 -8.12 17.06 0.98
C LYS A 94 -9.19 16.06 0.55
N ASP A 95 -9.15 15.67 -0.72
CA ASP A 95 -10.01 14.64 -1.30
C ASP A 95 -9.32 13.28 -1.19
N LYS A 96 -9.75 12.50 -0.18
CA LYS A 96 -9.19 11.18 0.12
C LYS A 96 -9.55 10.14 -0.93
N ILE A 97 -10.80 10.11 -1.37
CA ILE A 97 -11.30 9.15 -2.36
C ILE A 97 -10.55 9.29 -3.68
N ARG A 98 -10.33 10.52 -4.15
CA ARG A 98 -9.53 10.75 -5.35
C ARG A 98 -8.08 10.31 -5.17
N ALA A 99 -7.48 10.55 -4.00
CA ALA A 99 -6.09 10.19 -3.75
C ALA A 99 -5.87 8.66 -3.68
N ILE A 100 -6.81 7.91 -3.09
CA ILE A 100 -6.77 6.44 -3.03
C ILE A 100 -6.80 5.83 -4.44
N ASN A 101 -7.50 6.45 -5.38
CA ASN A 101 -7.68 5.96 -6.75
C ASN A 101 -6.74 6.63 -7.76
N ASP A 102 -5.69 7.31 -7.32
CA ASP A 102 -4.73 7.99 -8.20
C ASP A 102 -3.71 7.00 -8.79
N PHE A 103 -4.21 6.07 -9.63
CA PHE A 103 -3.37 5.08 -10.30
C PHE A 103 -2.35 5.74 -11.24
N ALA A 104 -2.72 6.85 -11.89
CA ALA A 104 -1.81 7.60 -12.74
C ALA A 104 -0.54 8.07 -11.99
N PHE A 105 -0.68 8.42 -10.70
CA PHE A 105 0.48 8.75 -9.87
C PHE A 105 1.42 7.56 -9.66
N ILE A 106 0.89 6.40 -9.26
CA ILE A 106 1.72 5.23 -8.98
C ILE A 106 2.29 4.62 -10.28
N GLU A 107 1.57 4.68 -11.39
CA GLU A 107 2.07 4.29 -12.72
C GLU A 107 3.22 5.19 -13.18
N LYS A 108 3.10 6.50 -12.97
CA LYS A 108 4.21 7.43 -13.23
C LYS A 108 5.43 7.09 -12.36
N LYS A 109 5.22 6.74 -11.09
CA LYS A 109 6.30 6.29 -10.20
C LYS A 109 6.92 4.98 -10.68
N LEU A 110 6.13 4.03 -11.14
CA LEU A 110 6.62 2.78 -11.72
C LEU A 110 7.52 3.04 -12.93
N LYS A 111 7.09 3.92 -13.85
CA LYS A 111 7.91 4.29 -15.00
C LYS A 111 9.26 4.88 -14.57
N GLN A 112 9.24 5.85 -13.64
CA GLN A 112 10.46 6.46 -13.09
C GLN A 112 11.38 5.43 -12.43
N PHE A 113 10.81 4.48 -11.70
CA PHE A 113 11.55 3.42 -11.03
C PHE A 113 12.27 2.52 -12.04
N ARG A 114 11.56 2.07 -13.09
CA ARG A 114 12.14 1.25 -14.16
C ARG A 114 13.20 1.99 -14.98
N GLU A 115 13.01 3.28 -15.23
CA GLU A 115 14.00 4.13 -15.92
C GLU A 115 15.28 4.32 -15.10
N GLN A 116 15.22 4.23 -13.76
CA GLN A 116 16.38 4.32 -12.88
C GLN A 116 17.16 3.00 -12.82
N GLU A 117 16.49 1.85 -12.87
CA GLU A 117 17.18 0.54 -12.86
C GLU A 117 17.78 0.14 -14.22
N THR A 118 17.40 0.84 -15.30
CA THR A 118 17.97 0.62 -16.65
C THR A 118 19.21 1.50 -16.93
N LYS A 119 19.58 2.39 -16.01
CA LYS A 119 20.75 3.27 -16.10
C LYS A 119 21.88 2.79 -15.22
#